data_AF-A0A0M5L0I8-F1
#
_entry.id   AF-A0A0M5L0I8-F1
#
_cell.length_a   1.000
_cell.length_b   1.000
_cell.length_c   1.000
_cell.angle_alpha   90.00
_cell.angle_beta   90.00
_cell.angle_gamma   90.00
#
_symmetry.space_group_name_H-M   'P 1'
#
loop_
_entity.id
_entity.type
_entity.pdbx_description
1 polymer ?
#
loop_
_entity_poly.entity_id
_entity_poly.type
_entity_poly.pdbx_seq_one_letter_code
_entity_poly.pdbx_strand_id
1 'polypeptide(L)'
;MFRFSSPARAAAAYGLSLILSAGISIPASAVTLPNKDQVRTIRGEDGRTITLSKLDERLRPVIPLAGNSFGHEGFIDLTGYSHAGVKLTNLEFNIASCAGIVSIRSFVRLIYHTPISLDNTTIYGQPRYL
;
A
#
# COMPACT_ATOMS: atom_id res chain seq x y z
N MET A 1 13.59 20.96 73.45
CA MET A 1 12.51 20.02 73.83
C MET A 1 11.98 19.38 72.55
N PHE A 2 12.20 18.08 72.37
CA PHE A 2 11.85 17.32 71.16
C PHE A 2 10.35 16.97 71.09
N ARG A 3 9.78 16.93 69.88
CA ARG A 3 8.85 15.85 69.49
C ARG A 3 8.69 15.75 67.97
N PHE A 4 9.02 14.57 67.44
CA PHE A 4 8.62 14.07 66.13
C PHE A 4 7.17 13.58 66.15
N SER A 5 6.44 13.70 65.04
CA SER A 5 5.75 12.59 64.35
C SER A 5 4.89 13.11 63.18
N SER A 6 5.13 12.56 61.99
CA SER A 6 4.15 12.50 60.89
C SER A 6 3.13 11.39 61.17
N PRO A 7 1.97 11.36 60.48
CA PRO A 7 1.91 10.56 59.25
C PRO A 7 1.03 11.16 58.13
N ALA A 8 1.31 10.66 56.92
CA ALA A 8 0.66 10.96 55.66
C ALA A 8 -0.87 10.71 55.65
N ARG A 9 -1.59 11.49 54.84
CA ARG A 9 -2.92 11.12 54.31
C ARG A 9 -3.01 11.50 52.83
N ALA A 10 -3.19 10.46 52.02
CA ALA A 10 -3.53 10.48 50.61
C ALA A 10 -4.98 10.93 50.38
N ALA A 11 -5.28 11.52 49.23
CA ALA A 11 -6.46 11.17 48.41
C ALA A 11 -6.54 11.97 47.09
N ALA A 12 -6.49 11.20 45.99
CA ALA A 12 -7.29 11.33 44.77
C ALA A 12 -7.32 12.66 43.97
N ALA A 13 -6.59 12.68 42.86
CA ALA A 13 -6.96 13.44 41.67
C ALA A 13 -6.86 12.52 40.44
N TYR A 14 -7.90 11.73 40.20
CA TYR A 14 -8.12 11.07 38.91
C TYR A 14 -9.28 11.77 38.21
N GLY A 15 -8.96 12.83 37.47
CA GLY A 15 -9.86 13.41 36.47
C GLY A 15 -9.59 12.75 35.12
N LEU A 16 -10.25 11.63 34.83
CA LEU A 16 -10.25 11.02 33.50
C LEU A 16 -11.04 11.93 32.56
N SER A 17 -10.35 12.77 31.79
CA SER A 17 -10.97 13.56 30.73
C SER A 17 -11.30 12.63 29.56
N LEU A 18 -12.58 12.30 29.42
CA LEU A 18 -13.12 11.59 28.26
C LEU A 18 -13.33 12.63 27.14
N ILE A 19 -12.35 12.80 26.26
CA ILE A 19 -12.53 13.62 25.05
C ILE A 19 -13.35 12.78 24.07
N LEU A 20 -14.65 13.05 24.01
CA LEU A 20 -15.53 12.55 22.97
C LEU A 20 -15.24 13.33 21.68
N SER A 21 -14.34 12.82 20.84
CA SER A 21 -14.10 13.38 19.51
C SER A 21 -15.31 13.09 18.63
N ALA A 22 -16.20 14.06 18.49
CA ALA A 22 -17.18 14.08 17.41
C ALA A 22 -16.43 13.98 16.08
N GLY A 23 -16.84 13.02 15.24
CA GLY A 23 -16.16 12.68 13.99
C GLY A 23 -16.05 13.90 13.08
N ILE A 24 -14.85 14.48 13.03
CA ILE A 24 -14.46 15.40 11.97
C ILE A 24 -14.19 14.53 10.74
N SER A 25 -15.14 14.50 9.82
CA SER A 25 -14.94 13.93 8.48
C SER A 25 -13.99 14.84 7.71
N ILE A 26 -12.69 14.59 7.83
CA ILE A 26 -11.69 15.18 6.96
C ILE A 26 -11.90 14.54 5.57
N PRO A 27 -12.10 15.33 4.49
CA PRO A 27 -12.12 14.75 3.15
C PRO A 27 -10.76 14.10 2.88
N ALA A 28 -10.75 12.77 2.71
CA ALA A 28 -9.56 12.04 2.32
C ALA A 28 -9.21 12.44 0.87
N SER A 29 -8.32 13.40 0.73
CA SER A 29 -7.67 13.67 -0.56
C SER A 29 -6.74 12.51 -0.83
N ALA A 30 -7.02 11.69 -1.85
CA ALA A 30 -6.15 10.59 -2.22
C ALA A 30 -4.75 11.13 -2.55
N VAL A 31 -3.80 10.94 -1.64
CA VAL A 31 -2.40 11.29 -1.86
C VAL A 31 -1.84 10.29 -2.87
N THR A 32 -1.80 10.71 -4.13
CA THR A 32 -1.02 10.00 -5.14
C THR A 32 0.46 10.22 -4.83
N LEU A 33 1.10 9.32 -4.08
CA LEU A 33 2.57 9.31 -4.07
C LEU A 33 3.01 8.72 -5.41
N PRO A 34 3.76 9.43 -6.26
CA PRO A 34 4.30 8.85 -7.48
C PRO A 34 5.25 7.71 -7.08
N ASN A 35 5.00 6.49 -7.55
CA ASN A 35 6.01 5.44 -7.42
C ASN A 35 7.01 5.58 -8.58
N LYS A 36 8.29 5.37 -8.28
CA LYS A 36 9.35 5.41 -9.27
C LYS A 36 9.21 4.21 -10.21
N ASP A 37 9.20 4.50 -11.51
CA ASP A 37 9.29 3.50 -12.57
C ASP A 37 10.42 2.51 -12.29
N GLN A 38 10.15 1.23 -12.54
CA GLN A 38 11.10 0.15 -12.30
C GLN A 38 11.44 -0.51 -13.62
N VAL A 39 12.73 -0.61 -13.92
CA VAL A 39 13.23 -1.23 -15.14
C VAL A 39 14.24 -2.30 -14.76
N ARG A 40 14.14 -3.46 -15.40
CA ARG A 40 15.08 -4.57 -15.21
C ARG A 40 15.45 -5.14 -16.56
N THR A 41 16.74 -5.30 -16.78
CA THR A 41 17.29 -6.00 -17.93
C THR A 41 17.80 -7.37 -17.50
N ILE A 42 17.44 -8.40 -18.25
CA ILE A 42 17.95 -9.77 -18.09
C ILE A 42 18.54 -10.26 -19.41
N ARG A 43 19.41 -11.26 -19.32
CA ARG A 43 19.82 -12.07 -20.47
C ARG A 43 19.09 -13.40 -20.36
N GLY A 44 18.26 -13.69 -21.34
CA GLY A 44 17.56 -14.97 -21.47
C GLY A 44 18.53 -16.11 -21.75
N GLU A 45 18.07 -17.33 -21.54
CA GLU A 45 18.86 -18.54 -21.80
C GLU A 45 19.16 -18.70 -23.30
N ASP A 46 18.26 -18.19 -24.16
CA ASP A 46 18.44 -18.07 -25.60
C ASP A 46 19.50 -17.04 -26.03
N GLY A 47 20.15 -16.37 -25.06
CA GLY A 47 21.16 -15.33 -25.29
C GLY A 47 20.58 -13.96 -25.66
N ARG A 48 19.25 -13.79 -25.65
CA ARG A 48 18.59 -12.52 -25.97
C ARG A 48 18.53 -11.62 -24.74
N THR A 49 18.78 -10.33 -24.94
CA THR A 49 18.63 -9.33 -23.88
C THR A 49 17.20 -8.83 -23.85
N ILE A 50 16.58 -8.88 -22.67
CA ILE A 50 15.19 -8.47 -22.47
C ILE A 50 15.15 -7.39 -21.41
N THR A 51 14.51 -6.27 -21.77
CA THR A 51 14.22 -5.19 -20.83
C THR A 51 12.74 -5.24 -20.52
N LEU A 52 12.42 -5.37 -19.23
CA LEU A 52 11.06 -5.26 -18.71
C LEU A 52 10.96 -3.96 -17.91
N SER A 53 9.86 -3.26 -18.09
CA SER A 53 9.57 -1.98 -17.43
C SER A 53 8.19 -2.02 -16.80
N LYS A 54 8.12 -1.42 -15.62
CA LYS A 54 6.91 -1.14 -14.86
C LYS A 54 6.80 0.37 -14.76
N LEU A 55 5.82 0.94 -15.45
CA LEU A 55 5.68 2.37 -15.66
C LEU A 55 4.31 2.85 -15.15
N ASP A 56 4.17 4.16 -14.96
CA ASP A 56 2.91 4.86 -14.70
C ASP A 56 2.09 4.30 -13.52
N GLU A 57 2.73 3.75 -12.48
CA GLU A 57 1.98 3.25 -11.34
C GLU A 57 1.32 4.37 -10.56
N ARG A 58 -0.01 4.36 -10.53
CA ARG A 58 -0.79 5.30 -9.72
C ARG A 58 -1.86 4.55 -8.93
N LEU A 59 -1.64 4.41 -7.63
CA LEU A 59 -2.63 3.90 -6.69
C LEU A 59 -3.47 5.05 -6.11
N ARG A 60 -4.79 4.91 -6.15
CA ARG A 60 -5.76 5.84 -5.57
C ARG A 60 -6.70 5.09 -4.63
N PRO A 61 -6.39 5.06 -3.33
CA PRO A 61 -7.34 4.59 -2.32
C PRO A 61 -8.58 5.49 -2.31
N VAL A 62 -9.75 4.88 -2.09
CA VAL A 62 -11.04 5.58 -1.93
C VAL A 62 -11.77 5.02 -0.71
N ILE A 63 -12.79 5.75 -0.24
CA ILE A 63 -13.68 5.24 0.80
C ILE A 63 -14.43 4.03 0.22
N PRO A 64 -14.45 2.87 0.92
CA PRO A 64 -15.15 1.69 0.42
C PRO A 64 -16.62 1.96 0.16
N LEU A 65 -17.11 1.56 -1.02
CA LEU A 65 -18.51 1.75 -1.42
C LEU A 65 -19.47 0.98 -0.50
N ALA A 66 -19.03 -0.17 0.03
CA ALA A 66 -19.77 -0.96 1.01
C ALA A 66 -19.95 -0.25 2.37
N GLY A 67 -19.33 0.91 2.59
CA GLY A 67 -19.54 1.76 3.77
C GLY A 67 -19.08 1.15 5.10
N ASN A 68 -18.27 0.11 5.07
CA ASN A 68 -17.76 -0.56 6.27
C ASN A 68 -16.31 -0.13 6.58
N SER A 69 -15.97 -0.10 7.88
CA SER A 69 -14.64 0.31 8.36
C SER A 69 -13.56 -0.76 8.22
N PHE A 70 -13.90 -1.94 7.69
CA PHE A 70 -12.98 -3.08 7.52
C PHE A 70 -12.67 -3.37 6.06
N GLY A 71 -13.09 -2.47 5.17
CA GLY A 71 -12.93 -2.55 3.74
C GLY A 71 -11.83 -1.60 3.29
N HIS A 72 -11.14 -1.99 2.23
CA HIS A 72 -10.26 -1.11 1.48
C HIS A 72 -10.64 -1.17 0.02
N GLU A 73 -10.75 -0.02 -0.62
CA GLU A 73 -11.13 0.08 -2.02
C GLU A 73 -10.22 1.08 -2.72
N GLY A 74 -10.00 0.89 -4.01
CA GLY A 74 -9.22 1.84 -4.77
C GLY A 74 -9.10 1.48 -6.23
N PHE A 75 -8.41 2.38 -6.93
CA PHE A 75 -8.13 2.26 -8.34
C PHE A 75 -6.62 2.27 -8.58
N ILE A 76 -6.17 1.48 -9.54
CA ILE A 76 -4.78 1.45 -9.97
C ILE A 76 -4.66 1.70 -11.48
N ASP A 77 -3.73 2.58 -11.83
CA ASP A 77 -3.16 2.67 -13.18
C ASP A 77 -1.79 1.99 -13.16
N LEU A 78 -1.49 1.20 -14.20
CA LEU A 78 -0.22 0.49 -14.33
C LEU A 78 0.08 0.18 -15.79
N THR A 79 1.30 0.47 -16.21
CA THR A 79 1.81 0.09 -17.53
C THR A 79 2.91 -0.95 -17.37
N GLY A 80 2.73 -2.12 -18.00
CA GLY A 80 3.79 -3.10 -18.19
C GLY A 80 4.33 -3.00 -19.61
N TYR A 81 5.64 -2.91 -19.79
CA TYR A 81 6.24 -2.72 -21.11
C TYR A 81 7.54 -3.51 -21.27
N SER A 82 7.70 -4.21 -22.39
CA SER A 82 8.99 -4.78 -22.81
C SER A 82 9.29 -4.40 -24.27
N HIS A 83 8.92 -5.23 -25.23
CA HIS A 83 8.89 -4.89 -26.65
C HIS A 83 7.49 -4.40 -27.08
N ALA A 84 6.46 -4.91 -26.42
CA ALA A 84 5.09 -4.42 -26.49
C ALA A 84 4.62 -4.13 -25.06
N GLY A 85 3.55 -3.33 -24.93
CA GLY A 85 3.04 -2.92 -23.63
C GLY A 85 1.56 -3.13 -23.45
N VAL A 86 1.16 -3.30 -22.19
CA VAL A 86 -0.23 -3.33 -21.75
C VAL A 86 -0.38 -2.24 -20.70
N LYS A 87 -1.38 -1.36 -20.91
CA LYS A 87 -1.74 -0.32 -19.96
C LYS A 87 -3.10 -0.64 -19.35
N LEU A 88 -3.14 -0.71 -18.03
CA LEU A 88 -4.34 -0.80 -17.22
C LEU A 88 -4.64 0.60 -16.67
N THR A 89 -5.85 1.09 -16.88
CA THR A 89 -6.29 2.41 -16.39
C THR A 89 -7.57 2.23 -15.61
N ASN A 90 -7.65 2.82 -14.42
CA ASN A 90 -8.80 2.73 -13.52
C ASN A 90 -9.21 1.29 -13.17
N LEU A 91 -8.25 0.38 -12.99
CA LEU A 91 -8.57 -0.97 -12.51
C LEU A 91 -9.01 -0.87 -11.05
N GLU A 92 -10.23 -1.31 -10.74
CA GLU A 92 -10.77 -1.33 -9.39
C GLU A 92 -10.29 -2.56 -8.62
N PHE A 93 -10.06 -2.38 -7.33
CA PHE A 93 -9.95 -3.47 -6.37
C PHE A 93 -10.75 -3.14 -5.11
N ASN A 94 -11.33 -4.17 -4.52
CA ASN A 94 -11.99 -4.11 -3.22
C ASN A 94 -11.50 -5.29 -2.36
N ILE A 95 -11.11 -5.01 -1.13
CA ILE A 95 -10.66 -5.99 -0.15
C ILE A 95 -11.52 -5.83 1.09
N ALA A 96 -12.32 -6.84 1.39
CA ALA A 96 -13.21 -6.85 2.55
C ALA A 96 -12.60 -7.62 3.74
N SER A 97 -13.12 -7.34 4.93
CA SER A 97 -12.82 -8.10 6.16
C SER A 97 -11.34 -8.04 6.57
N CYS A 98 -10.72 -6.87 6.44
CA CYS A 98 -9.34 -6.62 6.85
C CYS A 98 -9.25 -6.26 8.34
N ALA A 99 -8.44 -6.99 9.11
CA ALA A 99 -8.20 -6.71 10.53
C ALA A 99 -7.01 -5.74 10.73
N GLY A 100 -7.01 -4.59 10.04
CA GLY A 100 -5.98 -3.55 10.21
C GLY A 100 -5.53 -2.90 8.90
N ILE A 101 -4.33 -2.31 8.96
CA ILE A 101 -3.70 -1.63 7.82
C ILE A 101 -3.34 -2.66 6.75
N VAL A 102 -3.72 -2.39 5.51
CA VAL A 102 -3.42 -3.22 4.35
C VAL A 102 -2.38 -2.52 3.48
N SER A 103 -1.49 -3.32 2.88
CA SER A 103 -0.59 -2.82 1.84
C SER A 103 -0.70 -3.64 0.57
N ILE A 104 -0.69 -2.98 -0.57
CA ILE A 104 -0.64 -3.59 -1.90
C ILE A 104 0.74 -3.34 -2.50
N ARG A 105 1.27 -4.36 -3.17
CA ARG A 105 2.47 -4.24 -4.00
C ARG A 105 2.13 -4.70 -5.41
N SER A 106 2.21 -3.77 -6.36
CA SER A 106 2.06 -4.12 -7.77
C SER A 106 3.34 -4.74 -8.33
N PHE A 107 3.18 -5.59 -9.34
CA PHE A 107 4.29 -6.20 -10.06
C PHE A 107 3.95 -6.33 -11.54
N VAL A 108 4.99 -6.39 -12.37
CA VAL A 108 4.87 -6.76 -13.80
C VAL A 108 5.72 -8.00 -14.01
N ARG A 109 5.13 -9.02 -14.63
CA ARG A 109 5.81 -10.26 -14.97
C ARG A 109 5.76 -10.46 -16.47
N LEU A 110 6.91 -10.74 -17.06
CA LEU A 110 7.02 -11.23 -18.42
C LEU A 110 7.34 -12.71 -18.36
N ILE A 111 6.52 -13.52 -19.03
CA ILE A 111 6.77 -14.93 -19.31
C ILE A 111 6.91 -15.00 -20.83
N TYR A 112 8.01 -15.53 -21.32
CA TYR A 112 8.23 -15.68 -22.76
C TYR A 112 8.71 -17.08 -23.07
N HIS A 113 8.25 -17.57 -24.22
CA HIS A 113 8.55 -18.90 -24.70
C HIS A 113 9.33 -18.80 -26.00
N THR A 114 10.40 -19.57 -26.08
CA THR A 114 11.18 -19.79 -27.29
C THR A 114 11.14 -21.28 -27.62
N PRO A 115 11.53 -21.69 -28.84
CA PRO A 115 11.59 -23.11 -29.18
C PRO A 115 12.51 -23.95 -28.26
N ILE A 116 13.43 -23.32 -27.53
CA ILE A 116 14.47 -24.00 -26.75
C ILE A 116 14.44 -23.68 -25.25
N SER A 117 13.68 -22.68 -24.81
CA SER A 117 13.63 -22.26 -23.40
C SER A 117 12.32 -21.55 -23.05
N LEU A 118 11.93 -21.68 -21.78
CA LEU A 118 10.82 -20.96 -21.15
C LEU A 118 11.38 -20.15 -19.97
N ASP A 119 11.32 -18.84 -20.10
CA ASP A 119 11.91 -17.93 -19.14
C ASP A 119 10.84 -16.99 -18.56
N ASN A 120 11.06 -16.55 -17.33
CA ASN A 120 10.22 -15.53 -16.71
C ASN A 120 11.04 -14.51 -15.91
N THR A 121 10.55 -13.29 -15.88
CA THR A 121 11.13 -12.20 -15.08
C THR A 121 10.02 -11.36 -14.47
N THR A 122 10.20 -10.96 -13.21
CA THR A 122 9.24 -10.14 -12.48
C THR A 122 9.93 -8.90 -11.93
N ILE A 123 9.24 -7.77 -11.99
CA ILE A 123 9.66 -6.51 -11.37
C ILE A 123 8.57 -6.08 -10.40
N TYR A 124 8.99 -5.73 -9.18
CA TYR A 124 8.11 -5.32 -8.11
C TYR A 124 8.19 -3.81 -7.88
N GLY A 125 7.03 -3.20 -7.60
CA GLY A 125 6.96 -1.82 -7.09
C GLY A 125 7.24 -1.75 -5.59
N GLN A 126 7.19 -0.53 -5.07
CA GLN A 126 7.17 -0.28 -3.62
C GLN A 126 5.78 -0.65 -3.06
N PRO A 127 5.70 -1.16 -1.83
CA PRO A 127 4.41 -1.41 -1.20
C PRO A 127 3.71 -0.08 -0.90
N ARG A 128 2.37 -0.08 -0.99
CA ARG A 128 1.52 1.09 -0.76
C ARG A 128 0.42 0.74 0.21
N TYR A 129 0.27 1.55 1.24
CA TYR A 129 -0.78 1.39 2.24
C TYR A 129 -2.10 1.96 1.71
N LEU A 130 -3.19 1.29 2.06
CA LEU A 130 -4.57 1.70 1.80
C LEU A 130 -5.13 2.44 3.01
#